data_AF-A0A831QJ59-F1
#
_entry.id   AF-A0A831QJ59-F1
#
_cell.length_a   1.000
_cell.length_b   1.000
_cell.length_c   1.000
_cell.angle_alpha   90.00
_cell.angle_beta   90.00
_cell.angle_gamma   90.00
#
_symmetry.space_group_name_H-M   'P 1'
#
loop_
_entity.id
_entity.type
_entity.pdbx_description
1 polymer ?
#
loop_
_entity_poly.entity_id
_entity_poly.type
_entity_poly.pdbx_seq_one_letter_code
_entity_poly.pdbx_strand_id
1 'polypeptide(L)'
;MTLRRLLLLVIAGVLFVAGCYEKGLSFTIRFQEINGLKTEDPVVFEQNQIGKVTGITYTKEGIYLVNVVIAKEFTNATTKDACFYIGTDPQDAARKAIEVVNPSKGGKPLEQGVTVEGSSRSAALLDQFIGGMKDSLKDLEGTLEGMVEPLRKIPDSDEVKRLQKELDDLMEALKEKGASTRKKFEEEILPELQKKIDQLRERLKKFGREKEMDPVEEKLKGLKKI
;
A
#
# COMPACT_ATOMS: atom_id res chain seq x y z
N MET A 1 14.50 52.19 -42.98
CA MET A 1 14.81 51.02 -42.13
C MET A 1 14.96 49.82 -43.05
N THR A 2 16.19 49.34 -43.23
CA THR A 2 16.56 48.40 -44.29
C THR A 2 16.17 46.97 -43.94
N LEU A 3 15.71 46.21 -44.93
CA LEU A 3 15.27 44.80 -44.86
C LEU A 3 16.26 43.87 -44.12
N ARG A 4 17.54 44.26 -44.07
CA ARG A 4 18.63 43.60 -43.35
C ARG A 4 18.49 43.65 -41.82
N ARG A 5 17.83 44.65 -41.24
CA ARG A 5 17.56 44.73 -39.78
C ARG A 5 16.33 43.93 -39.35
N LEU A 6 15.36 43.73 -40.25
CA LEU A 6 14.19 42.89 -39.98
C LEU A 6 14.57 41.39 -39.97
N LEU A 7 15.48 40.98 -40.85
CA LEU A 7 15.94 39.58 -40.93
C LEU A 7 16.72 39.13 -39.68
N LEU A 8 17.49 40.04 -39.05
CA LEU A 8 18.25 39.73 -37.83
C LEU A 8 17.37 39.65 -36.58
N LEU A 9 16.24 40.35 -36.54
CA LEU A 9 15.29 40.27 -35.42
C LEU A 9 14.42 39.00 -35.49
N VAL A 10 14.12 38.50 -36.70
CA VAL A 10 13.40 37.22 -36.87
C VAL A 10 14.30 36.03 -36.53
N ILE A 11 15.60 36.08 -36.84
CA ILE A 11 16.55 35.00 -36.50
C ILE A 11 16.87 34.97 -34.99
N ALA A 12 16.85 36.11 -34.30
CA ALA A 12 17.02 36.16 -32.85
C ALA A 12 15.78 35.70 -32.05
N GLY A 13 14.57 35.78 -32.63
CA GLY A 13 13.32 35.33 -32.00
C GLY A 13 13.05 33.83 -32.11
N VAL A 14 13.67 33.12 -33.07
CA VAL A 14 13.45 31.69 -33.30
C VAL A 14 14.40 30.79 -32.49
N LEU A 15 15.43 31.35 -31.87
CA LEU A 15 16.43 30.60 -31.08
C LEU A 15 16.07 30.38 -29.60
N PHE A 16 14.90 30.81 -29.13
CA PHE A 16 14.55 30.77 -27.70
C PHE A 16 13.53 29.68 -27.29
N VAL A 17 13.15 28.76 -28.19
CA VAL A 17 12.19 27.68 -27.86
C VAL A 17 12.75 26.26 -28.04
N ALA A 18 14.08 26.13 -28.05
CA ALA A 18 14.73 24.87 -27.71
C ALA A 18 15.13 24.90 -26.24
N GLY A 19 14.14 25.11 -25.36
CA GLY A 19 14.29 24.70 -23.97
C GLY A 19 14.53 23.20 -24.02
N CYS A 20 15.79 22.80 -23.83
CA CYS A 20 16.18 21.41 -23.67
C CYS A 20 15.23 20.80 -22.65
N TYR A 21 14.30 19.97 -23.12
CA TYR A 21 13.56 19.05 -22.28
C TYR A 21 14.64 18.29 -21.51
N GLU A 22 14.85 18.62 -20.23
CA GLU A 22 15.66 17.79 -19.37
C GLU A 22 15.06 16.40 -19.50
N LYS A 23 15.85 15.46 -20.04
CA LYS A 23 15.37 14.11 -20.32
C LYS A 23 14.97 13.50 -18.97
N GLY A 24 13.67 13.51 -18.71
CA GLY A 24 13.09 12.83 -17.56
C GLY A 24 13.41 11.35 -17.58
N LEU A 25 13.27 10.70 -16.44
CA LEU A 25 13.47 9.26 -16.33
C LEU A 25 12.37 8.55 -17.09
N SER A 26 12.73 7.78 -18.11
CA SER A 26 11.79 6.98 -18.89
C SER A 26 11.98 5.51 -18.58
N PHE A 27 10.89 4.78 -18.39
CA PHE A 27 10.90 3.35 -18.13
C PHE A 27 9.57 2.72 -18.53
N THR A 28 9.49 1.41 -18.47
CA THR A 28 8.31 0.64 -18.87
C THR A 28 7.74 -0.10 -17.65
N ILE A 29 6.42 -0.08 -17.50
CA ILE A 29 5.70 -0.79 -16.44
C ILE A 29 4.87 -1.91 -17.10
N ARG A 30 5.00 -3.12 -16.58
CA ARG A 30 4.28 -4.30 -17.05
C ARG A 30 2.98 -4.48 -16.28
N PHE A 31 1.85 -4.52 -16.96
CA PHE A 31 0.54 -4.78 -16.37
C PHE A 31 -0.16 -5.95 -17.06
N GLN A 32 -0.98 -6.70 -16.31
CA GLN A 32 -1.89 -7.70 -16.87
C GLN A 32 -3.17 -7.06 -17.44
N GLU A 33 -3.57 -5.90 -16.88
CA GLU A 33 -4.76 -5.14 -17.28
C GLU A 33 -4.50 -3.64 -17.14
N ILE A 34 -5.10 -2.81 -18.01
CA ILE A 34 -4.90 -1.35 -17.99
C ILE A 34 -6.12 -0.55 -17.52
N ASN A 35 -7.28 -1.18 -17.34
CA ASN A 35 -8.47 -0.59 -16.72
C ASN A 35 -8.86 0.80 -17.27
N GLY A 36 -8.67 1.04 -18.58
CA GLY A 36 -9.02 2.28 -19.26
C GLY A 36 -7.94 3.38 -19.24
N LEU A 37 -6.72 3.07 -18.77
CA LEU A 37 -5.55 3.95 -18.87
C LEU A 37 -5.21 4.24 -20.34
N LYS A 38 -4.81 5.49 -20.62
CA LYS A 38 -4.51 5.99 -21.97
C LYS A 38 -3.17 6.73 -21.99
N THR A 39 -2.66 6.95 -23.20
CA THR A 39 -1.54 7.89 -23.41
C THR A 39 -1.91 9.29 -22.91
N GLU A 40 -0.93 10.02 -22.39
CA GLU A 40 -1.06 11.31 -21.70
C GLU A 40 -1.78 11.26 -20.34
N ASP A 41 -2.21 10.09 -19.85
CA ASP A 41 -2.65 9.96 -18.46
C ASP A 41 -1.50 10.23 -17.48
N PRO A 42 -1.76 10.93 -16.37
CA PRO A 42 -0.71 11.37 -15.46
C PRO A 42 -0.09 10.19 -14.70
N VAL A 43 1.19 10.35 -14.37
CA VAL A 43 1.82 9.59 -13.28
C VAL A 43 1.82 10.50 -12.06
N VAL A 44 1.30 10.01 -10.93
CA VAL A 44 1.11 10.78 -9.71
C VAL A 44 1.85 10.18 -8.52
N PHE A 45 2.38 11.03 -7.67
CA PHE A 45 2.99 10.66 -6.38
C PHE A 45 2.52 11.67 -5.33
N GLU A 46 2.01 11.18 -4.20
CA GLU A 46 1.43 12.03 -3.13
C GLU A 46 0.42 13.06 -3.69
N GLN A 47 -0.49 12.61 -4.57
CA GLN A 47 -1.52 13.42 -5.25
C GLN A 47 -1.00 14.47 -6.27
N ASN A 48 0.32 14.59 -6.44
CA ASN A 48 0.93 15.51 -7.40
C ASN A 48 1.29 14.78 -8.69
N GLN A 49 1.06 15.42 -9.83
CA GLN A 49 1.55 14.90 -11.10
C GLN A 49 3.08 15.05 -11.18
N ILE A 50 3.76 13.92 -11.37
CA ILE A 50 5.22 13.83 -11.49
C ILE A 50 5.69 13.38 -12.87
N GLY A 51 4.75 12.97 -13.72
CA GLY A 51 5.04 12.43 -15.03
C GLY A 51 3.79 12.14 -15.84
N LYS A 52 3.96 11.34 -16.90
CA LYS A 52 2.86 10.91 -17.76
C LYS A 52 3.15 9.61 -18.49
N VAL A 53 2.08 8.95 -18.92
CA VAL A 53 2.10 7.82 -19.84
C VAL A 53 2.43 8.32 -21.24
N THR A 54 3.48 7.78 -21.85
CA THR A 54 3.94 8.14 -23.21
C THR A 54 3.51 7.13 -24.27
N GLY A 55 3.17 5.91 -23.87
CA GLY A 55 2.68 4.89 -24.80
C GLY A 55 2.21 3.62 -24.10
N ILE A 56 1.32 2.88 -24.75
CA ILE A 56 0.81 1.59 -24.27
C ILE A 56 0.90 0.61 -25.43
N THR A 57 1.48 -0.57 -25.19
CA THR A 57 1.59 -1.64 -26.17
C THR A 57 1.08 -2.93 -25.58
N TYR A 58 0.18 -3.62 -26.28
CA TYR A 58 -0.31 -4.95 -25.91
C TYR A 58 0.52 -6.02 -26.63
N THR A 59 1.14 -6.92 -25.88
CA THR A 59 2.00 -7.96 -26.43
C THR A 59 1.20 -9.21 -26.79
N LYS A 60 1.81 -10.12 -27.56
CA LYS A 60 1.16 -11.37 -27.99
C LYS A 60 0.90 -12.32 -26.81
N GLU A 61 1.64 -12.16 -25.72
CA GLU A 61 1.56 -12.92 -24.48
C GLU A 61 0.44 -12.42 -23.55
N GLY A 62 -0.34 -11.43 -23.98
CA GLY A 62 -1.47 -10.90 -23.22
C GLY A 62 -1.10 -9.85 -22.18
N ILE A 63 0.08 -9.23 -22.30
CA ILE A 63 0.63 -8.29 -21.34
C ILE A 63 0.59 -6.87 -21.90
N TYR A 64 0.30 -5.89 -21.06
CA TYR A 64 0.42 -4.47 -21.39
C TYR A 64 1.78 -3.91 -20.94
N LEU A 65 2.52 -3.34 -21.88
CA LEU A 65 3.72 -2.56 -21.63
C LEU A 65 3.37 -1.07 -21.69
N VAL A 66 3.45 -0.41 -20.54
CA VAL A 66 3.11 1.00 -20.38
C VAL A 66 4.39 1.81 -20.23
N ASN A 67 4.70 2.62 -21.23
CA ASN A 67 5.84 3.52 -21.21
C ASN A 67 5.48 4.79 -20.47
N VAL A 68 6.36 5.24 -19.57
CA VAL A 68 6.18 6.46 -18.79
C VAL A 68 7.42 7.33 -18.88
N VAL A 69 7.22 8.62 -18.62
CA VAL A 69 8.29 9.58 -18.37
C VAL A 69 8.00 10.33 -17.07
N ILE A 70 9.01 10.42 -16.21
CA ILE A 70 8.96 11.10 -14.91
C ILE A 70 9.90 12.29 -14.94
N ALA A 71 9.46 13.44 -14.44
CA ALA A 71 10.29 14.62 -14.35
C ALA A 71 11.51 14.35 -13.44
N LYS A 72 12.66 14.94 -13.79
CA LYS A 72 13.96 14.59 -13.21
C LYS A 72 14.01 14.85 -11.69
N GLU A 73 13.33 15.88 -11.24
CA GLU A 73 13.14 16.27 -9.84
C GLU A 73 12.42 15.21 -9.00
N PHE A 74 11.65 14.30 -9.63
CA PHE A 74 10.89 13.24 -8.94
C PHE A 74 11.52 11.84 -9.10
N THR A 75 12.75 11.75 -9.60
CA THR A 75 13.46 10.46 -9.72
C THR A 75 13.63 9.72 -8.38
N ASN A 76 13.71 10.46 -7.27
CA ASN A 76 13.76 9.88 -5.92
C ASN A 76 12.42 9.25 -5.48
N ALA A 77 11.30 9.58 -6.13
CA ALA A 77 10.01 8.96 -5.87
C ALA A 77 9.88 7.59 -6.57
N THR A 78 10.65 7.35 -7.64
CA THR A 78 10.64 6.12 -8.43
C THR A 78 11.91 5.30 -8.19
N THR A 79 11.93 4.55 -7.10
CA THR A 79 13.05 3.68 -6.70
C THR A 79 12.76 2.23 -7.05
N LYS A 80 13.74 1.33 -6.83
CA LYS A 80 13.55 -0.12 -6.97
C LYS A 80 12.46 -0.70 -6.05
N ASP A 81 12.18 -0.01 -4.95
CA ASP A 81 11.18 -0.42 -3.96
C ASP A 81 9.82 0.25 -4.20
N ALA A 82 9.72 1.11 -5.23
CA ALA A 82 8.48 1.78 -5.58
C ALA A 82 7.54 0.82 -6.30
N CYS A 83 6.26 0.94 -5.94
CA CYS A 83 5.17 0.20 -6.57
C CYS A 83 4.36 1.14 -7.46
N PHE A 84 3.85 0.59 -8.57
CA PHE A 84 3.12 1.33 -9.60
C PHE A 84 1.73 0.74 -9.78
N TYR A 85 0.69 1.58 -9.70
CA TYR A 85 -0.70 1.15 -9.75
C TYR A 85 -1.51 1.96 -10.74
N ILE A 86 -2.52 1.35 -11.35
CA ILE A 86 -3.51 2.09 -12.13
C ILE A 86 -4.66 2.50 -11.22
N GLY A 87 -4.85 3.81 -11.08
CA GLY A 87 -5.87 4.44 -10.25
C GLY A 87 -6.69 5.48 -11.01
N THR A 88 -7.41 6.29 -10.26
CA THR A 88 -8.11 7.47 -10.77
C THR A 88 -7.23 8.69 -10.57
N ASP A 89 -7.22 9.62 -11.53
CA ASP A 89 -6.51 10.88 -11.38
C ASP A 89 -7.10 11.69 -10.20
N PRO A 90 -6.30 12.09 -9.19
CA PRO A 90 -6.78 12.85 -8.04
C PRO A 90 -7.33 14.23 -8.42
N GLN A 91 -6.94 14.78 -9.58
CA GLN A 91 -7.40 16.09 -10.05
C GLN A 91 -8.58 15.98 -11.05
N ASP A 92 -8.82 14.79 -11.60
CA ASP A 92 -9.92 14.53 -12.54
C ASP A 92 -10.45 13.10 -12.41
N ALA A 93 -11.58 12.94 -11.72
CA ALA A 93 -12.16 11.63 -11.45
C ALA A 93 -12.59 10.85 -12.71
N ALA A 94 -12.73 11.51 -13.88
CA ALA A 94 -13.06 10.87 -15.14
C ALA A 94 -11.83 10.25 -15.84
N ARG A 95 -10.62 10.58 -15.38
CA ARG A 95 -9.35 10.11 -15.96
C ARG A 95 -8.69 9.06 -15.09
N LYS A 96 -7.85 8.25 -15.74
CA LYS A 96 -6.98 7.29 -15.05
C LYS A 96 -5.63 7.94 -14.79
N ALA A 97 -4.90 7.37 -13.84
CA ALA A 97 -3.54 7.77 -13.51
C ALA A 97 -2.72 6.54 -13.14
N ILE A 98 -1.41 6.64 -13.28
CA ILE A 98 -0.48 5.72 -12.61
C ILE A 98 -0.11 6.33 -11.27
N GLU A 99 -0.46 5.68 -10.18
CA GLU A 99 -0.08 6.06 -8.82
C GLU A 99 1.23 5.37 -8.43
N VAL A 100 2.19 6.17 -7.97
CA VAL A 100 3.46 5.70 -7.42
C VAL A 100 3.35 5.68 -5.91
N VAL A 101 3.63 4.55 -5.29
CA VAL A 101 3.79 4.43 -3.84
C VAL A 101 5.20 3.96 -3.55
N ASN A 102 5.91 4.75 -2.76
CA ASN A 102 7.29 4.45 -2.39
C ASN A 102 7.41 4.38 -0.87
N PRO A 103 7.39 3.17 -0.29
CA PRO A 103 7.43 3.00 1.17
C PRO A 103 8.80 3.35 1.77
N SER A 104 9.86 3.39 0.96
CA SER A 104 11.24 3.57 1.43
C SER A 104 11.80 4.91 0.95
N LYS A 105 11.77 5.91 1.84
CA LYS A 105 12.44 7.21 1.63
C LYS A 105 13.95 7.00 1.57
N GLY A 106 14.49 6.73 0.38
CA GLY A 106 15.94 6.58 0.15
C GLY A 106 16.38 5.36 -0.67
N GLY A 107 15.47 4.61 -1.30
CA GLY A 107 15.84 3.50 -2.20
C GLY A 107 16.66 3.96 -3.42
N LYS A 108 17.37 3.04 -4.08
CA LYS A 108 18.11 3.35 -5.32
C LYS A 108 17.10 3.76 -6.42
N PRO A 109 17.25 4.92 -7.07
CA PRO A 109 16.41 5.31 -8.20
C PRO A 109 16.42 4.25 -9.32
N LEU A 110 15.30 4.14 -10.04
CA LEU A 110 15.22 3.30 -11.23
C LEU A 110 16.18 3.80 -12.32
N GLU A 111 16.69 2.86 -13.11
CA GLU A 111 17.60 3.13 -14.21
C GLU A 111 16.81 3.44 -15.49
N GLN A 112 17.39 4.25 -16.38
CA GLN A 112 16.75 4.62 -17.65
C GLN A 112 16.44 3.37 -18.49
N GLY A 113 15.19 3.27 -18.96
CA GLY A 113 14.71 2.21 -19.84
C GLY A 113 14.44 0.87 -19.15
N VAL A 114 14.52 0.81 -17.82
CA VAL A 114 14.20 -0.42 -17.08
C VAL A 114 12.74 -0.83 -17.29
N THR A 115 12.46 -2.13 -17.22
CA THR A 115 11.09 -2.63 -17.13
C THR A 115 10.82 -3.08 -15.71
N VAL A 116 9.72 -2.61 -15.12
CA VAL A 116 9.26 -2.97 -13.77
C VAL A 116 7.88 -3.59 -13.81
N GLU A 117 7.51 -4.32 -12.76
CA GLU A 117 6.17 -4.87 -12.60
C GLU A 117 5.23 -3.82 -12.02
N GLY A 118 4.08 -3.66 -12.67
CA GLY A 118 2.94 -2.92 -12.15
C GLY A 118 1.96 -3.86 -11.47
N SER A 119 1.35 -3.40 -10.39
CA SER A 119 0.35 -4.17 -9.65
C SER A 119 -1.05 -3.60 -9.87
N SER A 120 -2.07 -4.45 -9.86
CA SER A 120 -3.44 -3.95 -9.78
C SER A 120 -3.68 -3.35 -8.39
N ARG A 121 -4.53 -2.30 -8.31
CA ARG A 121 -4.89 -1.64 -7.05
C ARG A 121 -5.45 -2.61 -6.01
N SER A 122 -6.05 -3.73 -6.44
CA SER A 122 -6.53 -4.81 -5.58
C SER A 122 -5.41 -5.60 -4.90
N ALA A 123 -4.30 -5.85 -5.58
CA ALA A 123 -3.12 -6.49 -4.98
C ALA A 123 -2.40 -5.57 -3.99
N ALA A 124 -2.36 -4.27 -4.26
CA ALA A 124 -1.73 -3.28 -3.40
C ALA A 124 -2.57 -2.84 -2.19
N LEU A 125 -3.90 -2.69 -2.37
CA LEU A 125 -4.84 -2.57 -1.26
C LEU A 125 -4.76 -3.81 -0.37
N LEU A 126 -4.57 -4.99 -0.98
CA LEU A 126 -4.34 -6.22 -0.25
C LEU A 126 -2.99 -6.17 0.49
N ASP A 127 -1.89 -5.70 -0.11
CA ASP A 127 -0.59 -5.60 0.57
C ASP A 127 -0.56 -4.55 1.70
N GLN A 128 -1.15 -3.37 1.49
CA GLN A 128 -1.28 -2.33 2.53
C GLN A 128 -2.24 -2.79 3.65
N PHE A 129 -3.30 -3.51 3.29
CA PHE A 129 -4.20 -4.12 4.26
C PHE A 129 -3.55 -5.27 5.03
N ILE A 130 -2.82 -6.16 4.35
CA ILE A 130 -2.05 -7.24 4.98
C ILE A 130 -0.97 -6.65 5.87
N GLY A 131 -0.34 -5.54 5.48
CA GLY A 131 0.60 -4.79 6.31
C GLY A 131 -0.04 -4.33 7.63
N GLY A 132 -1.14 -3.57 7.55
CA GLY A 132 -1.85 -3.11 8.75
C GLY A 132 -2.43 -4.24 9.60
N MET A 133 -2.94 -5.31 8.97
CA MET A 133 -3.41 -6.50 9.66
C MET A 133 -2.26 -7.28 10.32
N LYS A 134 -1.10 -7.36 9.67
CA LYS A 134 0.10 -8.00 10.23
C LYS A 134 0.62 -7.24 11.43
N ASP A 135 0.58 -5.91 11.40
CA ASP A 135 0.96 -5.08 12.53
C ASP A 135 -0.03 -5.27 13.69
N SER A 136 -1.34 -5.25 13.44
CA SER A 136 -2.36 -5.55 14.47
C SER A 136 -2.29 -6.98 15.01
N LEU A 137 -2.00 -7.98 14.16
CA LEU A 137 -1.79 -9.37 14.59
C LEU A 137 -0.51 -9.53 15.42
N LYS A 138 0.55 -8.79 15.07
CA LYS A 138 1.81 -8.79 15.80
C LYS A 138 1.68 -8.09 17.15
N ASP A 139 0.90 -7.01 17.22
CA ASP A 139 0.59 -6.32 18.48
C ASP A 139 -0.24 -7.23 19.41
N LEU A 140 -1.26 -7.91 18.86
CA LEU A 140 -2.04 -8.93 19.58
C LEU A 140 -1.15 -10.08 20.09
N GLU A 141 -0.26 -10.58 19.23
CA GLU A 141 0.69 -11.64 19.58
C GLU A 141 1.63 -11.19 20.72
N GLY A 142 2.18 -9.97 20.63
CA GLY A 142 3.04 -9.39 21.66
C GLY A 142 2.31 -9.13 22.98
N THR A 143 1.07 -8.66 22.95
CA THR A 143 0.23 -8.49 24.15
C THR A 143 -0.04 -9.85 24.81
N LEU A 144 -0.41 -10.87 24.03
CA LEU A 144 -0.62 -12.22 24.56
C LEU A 144 0.66 -12.84 25.13
N GLU A 145 1.80 -12.70 24.45
CA GLU A 145 3.09 -13.19 24.92
C GLU A 145 3.54 -12.48 26.20
N GLY A 146 3.39 -11.15 26.26
CA GLY A 146 3.67 -10.36 27.46
C GLY A 146 2.81 -10.76 28.67
N MET A 147 1.60 -11.27 28.44
CA MET A 147 0.72 -11.79 29.50
C MET A 147 1.00 -13.26 29.86
N VAL A 148 1.62 -14.05 28.96
CA VAL A 148 1.94 -15.47 29.16
C VAL A 148 3.34 -15.67 29.75
N GLU A 149 4.37 -15.00 29.22
CA GLU A 149 5.79 -15.20 29.56
C GLU A 149 6.17 -14.92 31.02
N PRO A 150 5.70 -13.86 31.70
CA PRO A 150 6.16 -13.58 33.05
C PRO A 150 5.38 -14.41 34.06
N LEU A 151 5.58 -15.72 34.17
CA LEU A 151 4.88 -16.69 35.06
C LEU A 151 4.61 -16.25 36.53
N ARG A 152 5.21 -15.14 36.99
CA ARG A 152 5.05 -14.55 38.33
C ARG A 152 4.16 -13.31 38.43
N LYS A 153 3.91 -12.57 37.34
CA LYS A 153 3.12 -11.32 37.40
C LYS A 153 1.65 -11.61 37.08
N ILE A 154 0.74 -11.14 37.91
CA ILE A 154 -0.70 -11.22 37.60
C ILE A 154 -0.95 -10.16 36.52
N PRO A 155 -1.65 -10.49 35.42
CA PRO A 155 -2.02 -9.49 34.43
C PRO A 155 -2.85 -8.39 35.10
N ASP A 156 -2.54 -7.12 34.85
CA ASP A 156 -3.33 -6.02 35.43
C ASP A 156 -4.61 -5.80 34.63
N SER A 157 -5.66 -5.26 35.26
CA SER A 157 -6.96 -5.04 34.61
C SER A 157 -6.88 -4.19 33.33
N ASP A 158 -5.85 -3.36 33.22
CA ASP A 158 -5.60 -2.52 32.04
C ASP A 158 -5.06 -3.32 30.85
N GLU A 159 -4.33 -4.40 31.09
CA GLU A 159 -3.85 -5.32 30.04
C GLU A 159 -5.01 -6.12 29.46
N VAL A 160 -5.94 -6.57 30.31
CA VAL A 160 -7.17 -7.25 29.87
C VAL A 160 -8.06 -6.32 29.05
N LYS A 161 -8.15 -5.04 29.42
CA LYS A 161 -8.87 -4.03 28.60
C LYS A 161 -8.19 -3.75 27.26
N ARG A 162 -6.86 -3.78 27.20
CA ARG A 162 -6.12 -3.65 25.93
C ARG A 162 -6.40 -4.83 25.01
N LEU A 163 -6.34 -6.04 25.55
CA LEU A 163 -6.70 -7.25 24.80
C LEU A 163 -8.13 -7.20 24.27
N GLN A 164 -9.08 -6.71 25.08
CA GLN A 164 -10.45 -6.47 24.64
C GLN A 164 -10.54 -5.53 23.43
N LYS A 165 -9.76 -4.44 23.45
CA LYS A 165 -9.72 -3.48 22.34
C LYS A 165 -9.09 -4.09 21.08
N GLU A 166 -7.99 -4.81 21.23
CA GLU A 166 -7.31 -5.47 20.10
C GLU A 166 -8.20 -6.52 19.42
N LEU A 167 -9.03 -7.24 20.18
CA LEU A 167 -10.03 -8.16 19.62
C LEU A 167 -11.17 -7.43 18.88
N ASP A 168 -11.56 -6.23 19.31
CA ASP A 168 -12.55 -5.41 18.58
C ASP A 168 -11.97 -4.92 17.25
N ASP A 169 -10.75 -4.38 17.29
CA ASP A 169 -10.06 -3.87 16.11
C ASP A 169 -9.86 -5.01 15.07
N LEU A 170 -9.51 -6.22 15.55
CA LEU A 170 -9.42 -7.41 14.70
C LEU A 170 -10.78 -7.82 14.11
N MET A 171 -11.84 -7.74 14.90
CA MET A 171 -13.21 -8.06 14.45
C MET A 171 -13.69 -7.10 13.36
N GLU A 172 -13.45 -5.81 13.52
CA GLU A 172 -13.75 -4.78 12.52
C GLU A 172 -12.93 -5.02 11.25
N ALA A 173 -11.63 -5.27 11.40
CA ALA A 173 -10.73 -5.59 10.30
C ALA A 173 -11.14 -6.85 9.52
N LEU A 174 -11.77 -7.85 10.16
CA LEU A 174 -12.27 -9.07 9.50
C LEU A 174 -13.64 -8.87 8.82
N LYS A 175 -14.54 -8.10 9.45
CA LYS A 175 -15.88 -7.79 8.89
C LYS A 175 -15.81 -7.03 7.57
N GLU A 176 -14.84 -6.14 7.44
CA GLU A 176 -14.61 -5.38 6.21
C GLU A 176 -14.05 -6.22 5.05
N LYS A 177 -13.84 -7.54 5.20
CA LYS A 177 -13.07 -8.36 4.24
C LYS A 177 -13.85 -9.50 3.60
N GLY A 178 -13.30 -9.93 2.47
CA GLY A 178 -13.82 -11.03 1.66
C GLY A 178 -13.75 -12.39 2.35
N ALA A 179 -14.54 -13.35 1.84
CA ALA A 179 -14.69 -14.68 2.43
C ALA A 179 -13.37 -15.48 2.54
N SER A 180 -12.42 -15.25 1.64
CA SER A 180 -11.13 -15.95 1.61
C SER A 180 -10.22 -15.59 2.79
N THR A 181 -10.19 -14.33 3.22
CA THR A 181 -9.41 -13.87 4.38
C THR A 181 -10.00 -14.42 5.68
N ARG A 182 -11.33 -14.39 5.80
CA ARG A 182 -12.04 -14.96 6.95
C ARG A 182 -11.75 -16.46 7.09
N LYS A 183 -11.79 -17.20 5.98
CA LYS A 183 -11.48 -18.63 5.97
C LYS A 183 -10.06 -18.94 6.48
N LYS A 184 -9.04 -18.22 6.00
CA LYS A 184 -7.66 -18.42 6.48
C LYS A 184 -7.49 -18.08 7.96
N PHE A 185 -8.13 -17.00 8.41
CA PHE A 185 -8.12 -16.65 9.83
C PHE A 185 -8.74 -17.75 10.69
N GLU A 186 -9.90 -18.28 10.26
CA GLU A 186 -10.61 -19.34 10.97
C GLU A 186 -9.81 -20.66 11.03
N GLU A 187 -9.14 -21.03 9.95
CA GLU A 187 -8.40 -22.29 9.84
C GLU A 187 -7.01 -22.23 10.51
N GLU A 188 -6.29 -21.11 10.41
CA GLU A 188 -4.87 -21.05 10.79
C GLU A 188 -4.64 -20.27 12.09
N ILE A 189 -5.36 -19.16 12.33
CA ILE A 189 -5.04 -18.20 13.39
C ILE A 189 -5.97 -18.37 14.60
N LEU A 190 -7.26 -18.55 14.36
CA LEU A 190 -8.29 -18.67 15.37
C LEU A 190 -8.05 -19.83 16.38
N PRO A 191 -7.52 -21.01 15.98
CA PRO A 191 -7.21 -22.09 16.93
C PRO A 191 -6.09 -21.73 17.91
N GLU A 192 -5.00 -21.13 17.43
CA GLU A 192 -3.89 -20.71 18.31
C GLU A 192 -4.27 -19.52 19.19
N LEU A 193 -5.08 -18.60 18.68
CA LEU A 193 -5.63 -17.49 19.47
C LEU A 193 -6.48 -17.99 20.64
N GLN A 194 -7.38 -18.97 20.40
CA GLN A 194 -8.19 -19.60 21.46
C GLN A 194 -7.32 -20.22 22.53
N LYS A 195 -6.32 -20.99 22.13
CA LYS A 195 -5.39 -21.66 23.04
C LYS A 195 -4.63 -20.66 23.92
N LYS A 196 -4.13 -19.55 23.36
CA LYS A 196 -3.45 -18.49 24.14
C LYS A 196 -4.41 -17.80 25.12
N ILE A 197 -5.66 -17.54 24.73
CA ILE A 197 -6.69 -16.95 25.60
C ILE A 197 -7.09 -17.92 26.74
N ASP A 198 -7.23 -19.21 26.46
CA ASP A 198 -7.55 -20.22 27.47
C ASP A 198 -6.42 -20.37 28.50
N GLN A 199 -5.15 -20.30 28.05
CA GLN A 199 -3.99 -20.28 28.94
C GLN A 199 -4.02 -19.07 29.88
N LEU A 200 -4.40 -17.90 29.37
CA LEU A 200 -4.56 -16.68 30.16
C LEU A 200 -5.72 -16.80 31.17
N ARG A 201 -6.84 -17.41 30.78
CA ARG A 201 -7.97 -17.68 31.68
C ARG A 201 -7.57 -18.57 32.85
N GLU A 202 -6.91 -19.69 32.57
CA GLU A 202 -6.45 -20.62 33.61
C GLU A 202 -5.43 -19.96 34.56
N ARG A 203 -4.66 -19.00 34.06
CA ARG A 203 -3.78 -18.18 34.89
C ARG A 203 -4.57 -17.25 35.81
N LEU A 204 -5.52 -16.47 35.28
CA LEU A 204 -6.32 -15.54 36.08
C LEU A 204 -7.19 -16.26 37.12
N LYS A 205 -7.64 -17.48 36.80
CA LYS A 205 -8.33 -18.39 37.72
C LYS A 205 -7.50 -18.73 38.96
N LYS A 206 -6.19 -18.96 38.82
CA LYS A 206 -5.27 -19.17 39.97
C LYS A 206 -5.21 -17.99 40.93
N PHE A 207 -5.63 -16.80 40.50
CA PHE A 207 -5.66 -15.57 41.28
C PHE A 207 -7.08 -15.07 41.59
N GLY A 208 -8.12 -15.87 41.30
CA GLY A 208 -9.52 -15.49 41.55
C GLY A 208 -10.06 -14.38 40.64
N ARG A 209 -9.37 -14.08 39.52
CA ARG A 209 -9.69 -13.01 38.57
C ARG A 209 -10.24 -13.51 37.24
N GLU A 210 -10.75 -14.74 37.23
CA GLU A 210 -11.32 -15.37 36.03
C GLU A 210 -12.42 -14.54 35.36
N LYS A 211 -13.22 -13.80 36.15
CA LYS A 211 -14.32 -12.96 35.67
C LYS A 211 -13.86 -11.81 34.77
N GLU A 212 -12.58 -11.43 34.82
CA GLU A 212 -12.05 -10.40 33.93
C GLU A 212 -11.95 -10.89 32.48
N MET A 213 -11.96 -12.21 32.26
CA MET A 213 -11.96 -12.80 30.93
C MET A 213 -13.34 -12.88 30.28
N ASP A 214 -14.42 -12.74 31.04
CA ASP A 214 -15.80 -12.76 30.52
C ASP A 214 -15.98 -11.85 29.28
N PRO A 215 -15.56 -10.56 29.29
CA PRO A 215 -15.66 -9.70 28.11
C PRO A 215 -14.73 -10.12 26.95
N VAL A 216 -13.59 -10.74 27.23
CA VAL A 216 -12.65 -11.25 26.21
C VAL A 216 -13.25 -12.48 25.51
N GLU A 217 -13.89 -13.37 26.27
CA GLU A 217 -14.55 -14.57 25.75
C GLU A 217 -15.74 -14.24 24.87
N GLU A 218 -16.54 -13.22 25.24
CA GLU A 218 -17.64 -12.76 24.40
C GLU A 218 -17.15 -12.21 23.05
N LYS A 219 -16.04 -11.45 23.04
CA LYS A 219 -15.43 -10.96 21.79
C LYS A 219 -14.89 -12.09 20.94
N LEU A 220 -14.26 -13.09 21.55
CA LEU A 220 -13.76 -14.29 20.86
C LEU A 220 -14.90 -15.11 20.23
N LYS A 221 -16.04 -15.23 20.91
CA LYS A 221 -17.26 -15.84 20.33
C LYS A 221 -17.79 -15.01 19.16
N GLY A 222 -17.68 -13.68 19.23
CA GLY A 222 -18.01 -12.78 18.13
C GLY A 222 -17.16 -13.07 16.88
N LEU A 223 -15.85 -13.27 17.06
CA LEU A 223 -14.93 -13.61 15.97
C LEU A 223 -15.28 -14.92 15.24
N LYS A 224 -15.85 -15.89 15.94
CA LYS A 224 -16.31 -17.17 15.36
C LYS A 224 -17.55 -17.05 14.45
N LYS A 225 -18.26 -15.93 14.51
CA LYS A 225 -19.57 -15.74 13.85
C LYS A 225 -19.50 -14.78 12.65
N ILE A 226 -18.31 -14.30 12.31
CA ILE A 226 -18.03 -13.34 11.22
C ILE A 226 -17.77 -14.09 9.92
#